data_AF-A0A2V5QBW1-F1
#
_entry.id   AF-A0A2V5QBW1-F1
#
_cell.length_a   1.000
_cell.length_b   1.000
_cell.length_c   1.000
_cell.angle_alpha   90.00
_cell.angle_beta   90.00
_cell.angle_gamma   90.00
#
_symmetry.space_group_name_H-M   'P 1'
#
loop_
_entity.id
_entity.type
_entity.pdbx_description
1 polymer ?
#
loop_
_entity_poly.entity_id
_entity_poly.type
_entity_poly.pdbx_seq_one_letter_code
_entity_poly.pdbx_strand_id
1 'polypeptide(L)' 'FYNVLEDEARPDRRREVFWYYKAGFNAARLLEDDSKWESAAAIYEKLAAAGGSRSEEAKARLNHLRLEHFLWTD' A
#
# COMPACT_ATOMS: atom_id res chain seq x y z
N PHE A 1 16.83 15.71 2.77
CA PHE A 1 15.80 14.75 3.16
C PHE A 1 14.67 15.51 3.82
N TYR A 2 13.47 15.52 3.25
CA TYR A 2 12.32 16.23 3.85
C TYR A 2 11.48 15.25 4.68
N ASN A 3 11.52 15.40 6.01
CA ASN A 3 10.62 14.76 6.96
C ASN A 3 9.23 15.43 6.89
N VAL A 4 8.45 15.14 5.84
CA VAL A 4 7.12 15.74 5.66
C VAL A 4 6.04 14.99 6.46
N LEU A 5 6.34 13.81 7.01
CA LEU A 5 5.33 12.92 7.60
C LEU A 5 5.23 12.98 9.14
N GLU A 6 6.14 13.64 9.83
CA GLU A 6 6.24 13.61 11.31
C GLU A 6 5.38 14.68 12.02
N ASP A 7 4.79 15.63 11.28
CA ASP A 7 4.11 16.78 11.87
C ASP A 7 2.61 16.50 12.10
N GLU A 8 2.29 15.97 13.29
CA GLU A 8 0.94 15.56 13.72
C GLU A 8 -0.12 16.68 13.72
N ALA A 9 0.31 17.94 13.75
CA ALA A 9 -0.56 19.10 13.96
C ALA A 9 -1.21 19.67 12.68
N ARG A 10 -0.97 19.10 11.50
CA ARG A 10 -1.49 19.65 10.24
C ARG A 10 -2.93 19.22 9.98
N PRO A 11 -3.87 20.16 9.76
CA PRO A 11 -5.27 19.85 9.49
C PRO A 11 -5.46 18.99 8.22
N ASP A 12 -4.51 19.05 7.28
CA ASP A 12 -4.56 18.31 6.02
C ASP A 12 -3.99 16.88 6.08
N ARG A 13 -3.35 16.47 7.19
CA ARG A 13 -2.70 15.14 7.31
C ARG A 13 -3.68 13.99 7.07
N ARG A 14 -4.93 14.11 7.55
CA ARG A 14 -5.97 13.11 7.30
C ARG A 14 -6.33 12.99 5.81
N ARG A 15 -6.30 14.09 5.07
CA ARG A 15 -6.57 14.12 3.62
C ARG A 15 -5.40 13.53 2.84
N GLU A 16 -4.17 13.83 3.24
CA GLU A 16 -2.96 13.25 2.65
C GLU A 16 -2.93 11.73 2.82
N VAL A 17 -3.23 11.21 4.03
CA VAL A 17 -3.33 9.76 4.28
C VAL A 17 -4.44 9.13 3.44
N PHE A 18 -5.59 9.78 3.30
CA PHE A 18 -6.67 9.28 2.45
C PHE A 18 -6.22 9.09 1.01
N TRP A 19 -5.56 10.10 0.42
CA TRP A 19 -5.10 10.05 -0.96
C TRP A 19 -3.90 9.13 -1.16
N TYR A 20 -2.99 9.05 -0.17
CA TYR A 20 -1.89 8.09 -0.17
C TYR A 20 -2.41 6.66 -0.34
N TYR A 21 -3.36 6.25 0.50
CA TYR A 21 -3.96 4.93 0.37
C TYR A 21 -4.76 4.77 -0.92
N LYS A 22 -5.61 5.73 -1.28
CA LYS A 22 -6.45 5.63 -2.48
C LYS A 22 -5.60 5.50 -3.75
N ALA A 23 -4.55 6.31 -3.88
CA ALA A 23 -3.64 6.24 -5.01
C ALA A 23 -2.86 4.92 -5.04
N GLY A 24 -2.36 4.48 -3.88
CA GLY A 24 -1.64 3.20 -3.78
C GLY A 24 -2.51 2.00 -4.16
N PHE A 25 -3.72 1.90 -3.63
CA PHE A 25 -4.65 0.81 -3.98
C PHE A 25 -5.02 0.82 -5.47
N ASN A 26 -5.24 2.01 -6.05
CA ASN A 26 -5.51 2.12 -7.48
C ASN A 26 -4.31 1.69 -8.32
N ALA A 27 -3.09 2.08 -7.92
CA ALA A 27 -1.87 1.70 -8.62
C ALA A 27 -1.61 0.18 -8.53
N ALA A 28 -1.78 -0.40 -7.35
CA ALA A 28 -1.63 -1.85 -7.16
C ALA A 28 -2.64 -2.63 -8.01
N ARG A 29 -3.90 -2.20 -8.07
CA ARG A 29 -4.92 -2.81 -8.92
C ARG A 29 -4.57 -2.75 -10.41
N LEU A 30 -4.05 -1.62 -10.90
CA LEU A 30 -3.60 -1.52 -12.30
C LEU A 30 -2.47 -2.50 -12.61
N LEU A 31 -1.59 -2.76 -11.63
CA LEU A 31 -0.51 -3.73 -11.79
C LEU A 31 -1.03 -5.18 -11.72
N GLU A 32 -2.02 -5.46 -10.88
CA GLU A 32 -2.73 -6.76 -10.88
C GLU A 32 -3.42 -7.01 -12.23
N ASP A 33 -4.14 -6.01 -12.76
CA ASP A 33 -4.83 -6.11 -14.06
C ASP A 33 -3.84 -6.39 -15.21
N ASP A 34 -2.62 -5.87 -15.12
CA ASP A 34 -1.51 -6.11 -16.08
C ASP A 34 -0.67 -7.35 -15.73
N SER A 35 -1.10 -8.18 -14.78
CA SER A 35 -0.40 -9.37 -14.30
C SER A 35 1.03 -9.13 -13.78
N LYS A 36 1.34 -7.91 -13.34
CA LYS A 36 2.62 -7.51 -12.74
C LYS A 36 2.62 -7.77 -11.24
N TRP A 37 2.55 -9.04 -10.86
CA TRP A 37 2.28 -9.48 -9.49
C TRP A 37 3.33 -9.01 -8.48
N GLU A 38 4.64 -9.09 -8.79
CA GLU A 38 5.67 -8.62 -7.84
C GLU A 38 5.58 -7.11 -7.60
N SER A 39 5.25 -6.35 -8.66
CA SER A 39 5.11 -4.89 -8.56
C SER A 39 3.88 -4.51 -7.73
N ALA A 40 2.75 -5.19 -7.93
CA ALA A 40 1.56 -5.01 -7.12
C ALA A 40 1.84 -5.33 -5.63
N ALA A 41 2.51 -6.46 -5.36
CA ALA A 41 2.91 -6.86 -4.01
C ALA A 41 3.79 -5.79 -3.34
N ALA A 42 4.77 -5.22 -4.05
CA ALA A 42 5.63 -4.15 -3.52
C ALA A 42 4.85 -2.88 -3.15
N ILE A 43 3.75 -2.56 -3.84
CA ILE A 43 2.88 -1.44 -3.46
C ILE A 43 2.08 -1.78 -2.21
N TYR A 44 1.46 -2.97 -2.13
CA TYR A 44 0.71 -3.36 -0.93
C TYR A 44 1.59 -3.44 0.32
N GLU A 45 2.84 -3.88 0.19
CA GLU A 45 3.80 -3.91 1.30
C GLU A 45 4.07 -2.51 1.86
N LYS A 46 4.24 -1.51 0.98
CA LYS A 46 4.39 -0.11 1.40
C LYS A 46 3.15 0.42 2.11
N LEU A 47 1.96 0.09 1.61
CA LEU A 47 0.70 0.49 2.23
C LEU A 47 0.46 -0.19 3.60
N ALA A 48 0.86 -1.46 3.72
CA ALA A 48 0.80 -2.21 4.97
C ALA A 48 1.78 -1.66 6.02
N ALA A 49 2.94 -1.18 5.61
CA ALA A 49 3.93 -0.57 6.51
C ALA A 49 3.50 0.80 7.04
N ALA A 50 2.57 1.50 6.37
CA ALA A 50 2.15 2.85 6.74
C ALA A 50 1.19 2.92 7.95
N GLY A 51 0.63 1.79 8.41
CA GLY A 51 -0.19 1.69 9.63
C GLY A 51 -1.62 2.23 9.53
N GLY A 52 -2.49 1.83 10.47
CA GLY A 52 -3.90 2.24 10.54
C GLY A 52 -4.87 1.26 9.86
N SER A 53 -6.17 1.56 9.84
CA SER A 53 -7.18 0.58 9.39
C SER A 53 -7.01 0.12 7.94
N ARG A 54 -6.49 0.98 7.06
CA ARG A 54 -6.21 0.65 5.65
C ARG A 54 -4.90 -0.11 5.44
N SER A 55 -3.99 -0.10 6.42
CA SER A 55 -2.79 -0.94 6.34
C SER A 55 -3.13 -2.41 6.48
N GLU A 56 -4.09 -2.75 7.35
CA GLU A 56 -4.57 -4.13 7.51
C GLU A 56 -5.25 -4.66 6.25
N GLU A 57 -6.03 -3.81 5.56
CA GLU A 57 -6.59 -4.15 4.25
C GLU A 57 -5.48 -4.45 3.23
N ALA A 58 -4.45 -3.60 3.16
CA ALA A 58 -3.32 -3.81 2.26
C ALA A 58 -2.55 -5.10 2.60
N LYS A 59 -2.39 -5.41 3.88
CA LYS A 59 -1.75 -6.65 4.34
C LYS A 59 -2.55 -7.90 3.96
N ALA A 60 -3.88 -7.84 4.10
CA ALA A 60 -4.75 -8.93 3.68
C ALA A 60 -4.68 -9.18 2.17
N ARG A 61 -4.69 -8.11 1.36
CA ARG A 61 -4.50 -8.17 -0.10
C ARG A 61 -3.14 -8.73 -0.48
N LEU A 62 -2.06 -8.24 0.13
CA LEU A 62 -0.71 -8.74 -0.08
C LEU A 62 -0.60 -10.25 0.17
N ASN A 63 -1.16 -10.73 1.28
CA ASN A 63 -1.13 -12.15 1.63
C ASN A 63 -1.87 -13.00 0.60
N HIS A 64 -3.05 -12.54 0.16
CA HIS A 64 -3.82 -13.22 -0.87
C HIS A 64 -3.04 -13.30 -2.19
N LEU A 65 -2.48 -12.16 -2.64
CA LEU A 65 -1.70 -12.09 -3.88
C LEU A 65 -0.46 -12.99 -3.84
N ARG A 66 0.25 -13.03 -2.70
CA ARG A 66 1.40 -13.92 -2.49
C ARG A 66 1.02 -15.39 -2.58
N LEU A 67 -0.13 -15.78 -2.05
CA LEU A 67 -0.64 -17.15 -2.10
C LEU A 67 -1.06 -17.55 -3.52
N GLU A 68 -1.78 -16.68 -4.23
CA GLU A 68 -2.30 -16.97 -5.57
C GLU A 68 -1.20 -17.04 -6.64
N HIS A 69 -0.16 -16.20 -6.49
CA HIS A 69 0.92 -16.08 -7.49
C HIS A 69 2.27 -16.62 -6.99
N PHE A 70 2.29 -17.33 -5.86
CA PHE A 70 3.49 -17.96 -5.29
C PHE A 70 4.68 -17.00 -5.07
N LEU A 71 4.41 -15.76 -4.62
CA LEU A 71 5.41 -14.69 -4.47
C LEU A 71 6.16 -14.76 -3.13
N TRP A 72 6.85 -15.87 -2.86
CA TRP A 72 7.66 -16.05 -1.66
C TRP A 72 9.10 -15.58 -1.92
N THR A 73 9.56 -14.59 -1.17
CA THR A 73 10.99 -14.29 -1.04
C THR A 73 11.60 -15.22 0.00
N ASP A 74 12.63 -15.96 -0.39
CA ASP A 74 13.53 -16.71 0.51
C ASP A 74 14.23 -15.79 1.53
#